data_AF-A0A8W8JEK0-F1
#
_entry.id   AF-A0A8W8JEK0-F1
#
_cell.length_a   1.000
_cell.length_b   1.000
_cell.length_c   1.000
_cell.angle_alpha   90.00
_cell.angle_beta   90.00
_cell.angle_gamma   90.00
#
_symmetry.space_group_name_H-M   'P 1'
#
loop_
_entity.id
_entity.type
_entity.pdbx_description
1 polymer ?
#
loop_
_entity_poly.entity_id
_entity_poly.type
_entity_poly.pdbx_seq_one_letter_code
_entity_poly.pdbx_strand_id
1 'polypeptide(L)'
;MNSKIKPRNGSSHKECLPLAIKRCKSTPAAMMTNTTEFIECSLNLFPHLINIFELTKEFIHRASGGIDIPKEWTDLDVSFVKAKVIALRSPEKDRRPIEKFMNDLKTWPFIPTISVCEEEKQVEIKNGMLFMNGQKYKETKQMLEAKYLDNKAIRSAITHPDVREVHEALTKLLETPIWKLLIEIKQNIQKSDVSDKQVKLSMELDILLNTVKHPVSDGIIRSISSTSHTISEIPDELRNYLLRKRDVSGFGIWNNYELRVFVNQENSRRHLQENMLTRFAQFFSSYRLDVIVCNPCFRQYFKQGEKIFPSKSAPLKPNEKNSYGTLGGFVTDQNADIHALTCAHVCQQGSSFFVAGGVSSIEKIGECAFKANLQAKTIQKFIDVALVKIDKRVKDRCDLSMYDDKSLTSPVRIYSGNLNEMVKKAFVYKIGASTSVTRGFVKSSEYHSKGREGRAELFFISGVGDAPFAKDGDSGSIVFTVDNSSARDIINIVGMVSGGFTQNSCVADQGEAKKATDCKSSTKREKDDEELGKKNEDSNDECIACFRMDTTLEFLKQNGWDIRFKDQI
;
A
#
# COMPACT_ATOMS: atom_id res chain seq x y z
N MET A 1 23.37 51.11 -32.80
CA MET A 1 23.47 52.46 -32.18
C MET A 1 22.15 53.20 -32.40
N ASN A 2 21.80 54.11 -31.50
CA ASN A 2 20.51 54.82 -31.51
C ASN A 2 20.41 55.87 -32.63
N SER A 3 19.22 56.03 -33.20
CA SER A 3 18.53 57.34 -33.14
C SER A 3 17.02 57.19 -33.33
N LYS A 4 16.25 58.00 -32.60
CA LYS A 4 14.79 58.17 -32.75
C LYS A 4 14.54 59.31 -33.74
N ILE A 5 13.33 59.40 -34.32
CA ILE A 5 12.38 60.51 -34.07
C ILE A 5 11.06 60.33 -34.87
N LYS A 6 9.95 60.39 -34.12
CA LYS A 6 8.54 60.70 -34.45
C LYS A 6 8.00 60.60 -35.91
N PRO A 7 6.88 59.86 -36.08
CA PRO A 7 5.82 60.19 -37.04
C PRO A 7 4.57 60.77 -36.34
N ARG A 8 3.86 61.71 -36.99
CA ARG A 8 2.39 61.89 -36.95
C ARG A 8 1.95 63.13 -37.74
N ASN A 9 1.24 62.93 -38.84
CA ASN A 9 -0.15 63.38 -39.03
C ASN A 9 -0.66 62.91 -40.40
N GLY A 10 -1.90 62.43 -40.45
CA GLY A 10 -2.54 61.84 -41.63
C GLY A 10 -3.81 61.10 -41.19
N SER A 11 -4.96 61.69 -41.45
CA SER A 11 -6.25 61.36 -40.85
C SER A 11 -7.17 60.55 -41.77
N SER A 12 -8.09 59.78 -41.19
CA SER A 12 -9.48 59.71 -41.69
C SER A 12 -10.44 59.24 -40.58
N HIS A 13 -11.58 59.95 -40.47
CA HIS A 13 -12.96 59.53 -40.13
C HIS A 13 -13.17 58.24 -39.28
N LYS A 14 -13.98 58.18 -38.21
CA LYS A 14 -15.36 58.71 -37.95
C LYS A 14 -15.69 58.48 -36.44
N GLU A 15 -16.76 58.94 -35.76
CA GLU A 15 -17.94 59.77 -36.07
C GLU A 15 -18.36 60.64 -34.82
N CYS A 16 -19.59 60.52 -34.28
CA CYS A 16 -20.15 61.40 -33.22
C CYS A 16 -20.48 60.74 -31.85
N LEU A 17 -20.43 61.59 -30.82
CA LEU A 17 -20.84 61.44 -29.41
C LEU A 17 -22.33 61.06 -29.18
N PRO A 18 -22.66 60.64 -27.93
CA PRO A 18 -23.85 61.17 -27.26
C PRO A 18 -23.62 61.82 -25.89
N LEU A 19 -24.63 62.61 -25.52
CA LEU A 19 -24.76 63.59 -24.42
C LEU A 19 -24.71 63.08 -22.97
N ALA A 20 -24.67 64.04 -22.03
CA ALA A 20 -24.49 63.87 -20.60
C ALA A 20 -25.77 63.64 -19.76
N ILE A 21 -25.60 62.81 -18.72
CA ILE A 21 -26.12 62.90 -17.33
C ILE A 21 -27.52 63.54 -17.12
N LYS A 22 -28.50 62.71 -16.73
CA LYS A 22 -29.50 63.06 -15.69
C LYS A 22 -29.98 61.83 -14.89
N ARG A 23 -30.23 62.09 -13.60
CA ARG A 23 -30.37 61.16 -12.46
C ARG A 23 -31.31 59.95 -12.59
N CYS A 24 -30.88 58.88 -11.90
CA CYS A 24 -31.64 57.91 -11.10
C CYS A 24 -33.06 57.47 -11.55
N LYS A 25 -33.14 56.23 -12.02
CA LYS A 25 -34.10 55.25 -11.47
C LYS A 25 -33.35 53.99 -11.05
N SER A 26 -33.76 53.40 -9.95
CA SER A 26 -33.14 52.24 -9.32
C SER A 26 -33.20 50.99 -10.22
N THR A 27 -32.06 50.54 -10.72
CA THR A 27 -31.90 49.15 -11.15
C THR A 27 -32.01 48.26 -9.90
N PRO A 28 -32.75 47.15 -9.94
CA PRO A 28 -32.85 46.27 -8.78
C PRO A 28 -31.47 45.71 -8.46
N ALA A 29 -31.09 45.76 -7.18
CA ALA A 29 -29.92 45.03 -6.72
C ALA A 29 -30.12 43.55 -7.07
N ALA A 30 -29.20 42.99 -7.86
CA ALA A 30 -29.18 41.56 -8.11
C ALA A 30 -28.95 40.86 -6.76
N MET A 31 -30.02 40.33 -6.18
CA MET A 31 -29.94 39.40 -5.06
C MET A 31 -29.22 38.15 -5.56
N MET A 32 -27.89 38.14 -5.45
CA MET A 32 -27.16 36.89 -5.34
C MET A 32 -27.65 36.21 -4.07
N THR A 33 -28.56 35.26 -4.27
CA THR A 33 -29.06 34.33 -3.27
C THR A 33 -27.87 33.55 -2.69
N ASN A 34 -27.83 33.36 -1.38
CA ASN A 34 -26.84 32.51 -0.72
C ASN A 34 -27.04 31.05 -1.15
N THR A 35 -26.47 30.64 -2.29
CA THR A 35 -26.58 29.27 -2.79
C THR A 35 -25.61 28.36 -2.03
N THR A 36 -26.14 27.68 -1.02
CA THR A 36 -25.50 26.47 -0.47
C THR A 36 -25.73 25.33 -1.46
N GLU A 37 -24.67 24.63 -1.84
CA GLU A 37 -24.69 23.51 -2.79
C GLU A 37 -24.16 22.25 -2.09
N PHE A 38 -24.90 21.14 -2.16
CA PHE A 38 -24.49 19.85 -1.57
C PHE A 38 -23.96 18.94 -2.68
N ILE A 39 -22.72 18.51 -2.55
CA ILE A 39 -22.07 17.56 -3.46
C ILE A 39 -21.95 16.22 -2.74
N GLU A 40 -22.43 15.15 -3.36
CA GLU A 40 -22.31 13.78 -2.87
C GLU A 40 -21.32 13.02 -3.76
N CYS A 41 -20.23 12.53 -3.18
CA CYS A 41 -19.10 11.94 -3.90
C CYS A 41 -18.75 10.54 -3.37
N SER A 42 -18.03 9.72 -4.14
CA SER A 42 -17.65 8.38 -3.70
C SER A 42 -16.55 8.43 -2.63
N LEU A 43 -16.66 7.60 -1.58
CA LEU A 43 -15.59 7.47 -0.58
C LEU A 43 -14.27 6.99 -1.22
N ASN A 44 -14.34 6.22 -2.31
CA ASN A 44 -13.18 5.72 -3.04
C ASN A 44 -12.29 6.82 -3.61
N LEU A 45 -12.79 8.06 -3.76
CA LEU A 45 -11.95 9.21 -4.11
C LEU A 45 -10.85 9.46 -3.06
N PHE A 46 -11.09 9.10 -1.80
CA PHE A 46 -10.19 9.35 -0.66
C PHE A 46 -9.52 8.04 -0.17
N PRO A 47 -8.61 7.41 -0.95
CA PRO A 47 -8.01 6.13 -0.58
C PRO A 47 -7.12 6.23 0.67
N HIS A 48 -6.61 7.42 0.98
CA HIS A 48 -5.91 7.67 2.24
C HIS A 48 -6.85 7.62 3.46
N LEU A 49 -8.03 8.26 3.37
CA LEU A 49 -9.05 8.24 4.43
C LEU A 49 -9.55 6.82 4.72
N ILE A 50 -9.92 6.07 3.66
CA ILE A 50 -10.31 4.65 3.77
C ILE A 50 -9.22 3.88 4.51
N ASN A 51 -7.97 4.12 4.16
CA ASN A 51 -6.86 3.44 4.77
C ASN A 51 -6.68 3.78 6.26
N ILE A 52 -6.79 5.07 6.63
CA ILE A 52 -6.74 5.49 8.03
C ILE A 52 -7.84 4.79 8.83
N PHE A 53 -9.05 4.66 8.26
CA PHE A 53 -10.14 3.95 8.94
C PHE A 53 -9.82 2.49 9.24
N GLU A 54 -9.34 1.72 8.26
CA GLU A 54 -8.99 0.30 8.50
C GLU A 54 -7.88 0.17 9.55
N LEU A 55 -6.83 1.00 9.46
CA LEU A 55 -5.75 1.05 10.43
C LEU A 55 -6.23 1.37 11.85
N THR A 56 -7.04 2.42 12.01
CA THR A 56 -7.61 2.83 13.31
C THR A 56 -8.55 1.77 13.87
N LYS A 57 -9.40 1.15 13.04
CA LYS A 57 -10.31 0.07 13.43
C LYS A 57 -9.54 -1.16 13.93
N GLU A 58 -8.53 -1.58 13.17
CA GLU A 58 -7.63 -2.66 13.55
C GLU A 58 -6.89 -2.38 14.87
N PHE A 59 -6.40 -1.16 15.06
CA PHE A 59 -5.73 -0.75 16.30
C PHE A 59 -6.70 -0.77 17.49
N ILE A 60 -7.90 -0.20 17.33
CA ILE A 60 -8.95 -0.20 18.37
C ILE A 60 -9.29 -1.64 18.78
N HIS A 61 -9.40 -2.57 17.81
CA HIS A 61 -9.63 -3.99 18.10
C HIS A 61 -8.45 -4.68 18.82
N ARG A 62 -7.20 -4.26 18.60
CA ARG A 62 -6.03 -4.75 19.37
C ARG A 62 -5.92 -4.11 20.75
N ALA A 63 -6.38 -2.86 20.89
CA ALA A 63 -6.38 -2.08 22.13
C ALA A 63 -7.55 -2.42 23.07
N SER A 64 -8.67 -2.91 22.53
CA SER A 64 -9.86 -3.25 23.31
C SER A 64 -9.53 -4.36 24.33
N GLY A 65 -9.70 -4.02 25.62
CA GLY A 65 -9.28 -4.85 26.75
C GLY A 65 -8.09 -4.30 27.55
N GLY A 66 -7.42 -3.24 27.07
CA GLY A 66 -6.33 -2.57 27.81
C GLY A 66 -6.33 -1.04 27.79
N ILE A 67 -7.21 -0.41 26.99
CA ILE A 67 -7.29 1.06 26.85
C ILE A 67 -8.77 1.49 26.78
N ASP A 68 -9.13 2.58 27.47
CA ASP A 68 -10.46 3.19 27.38
C ASP A 68 -10.68 3.86 26.01
N ILE A 69 -11.68 3.38 25.29
CA ILE A 69 -12.09 3.87 23.96
C ILE A 69 -13.41 4.64 24.11
N PRO A 70 -13.55 5.86 23.55
CA PRO A 70 -14.81 6.59 23.57
C PRO A 70 -15.96 5.80 22.93
N LYS A 71 -17.10 5.70 23.64
CA LYS A 71 -18.28 4.92 23.22
C LYS A 71 -18.88 5.36 21.88
N GLU A 72 -18.65 6.61 21.49
CA GLU A 72 -19.10 7.17 20.20
C GLU A 72 -18.38 6.54 19.00
N TRP A 73 -17.29 5.80 19.23
CA TRP A 73 -16.43 5.21 18.20
C TRP A 73 -16.35 3.67 18.25
N THR A 74 -17.05 3.01 19.17
CA THR A 74 -17.09 1.53 19.24
C THR A 74 -17.88 0.91 18.09
N ASP A 75 -18.85 1.65 17.54
CA ASP A 75 -19.74 1.21 16.47
C ASP A 75 -19.30 1.77 15.09
N LEU A 76 -18.00 1.70 14.77
CA LEU A 76 -17.45 2.14 13.48
C LEU A 76 -17.80 1.14 12.34
N ASP A 77 -19.05 1.19 11.91
CA ASP A 77 -19.50 0.59 10.66
C ASP A 77 -19.22 1.53 9.48
N VAL A 78 -18.38 1.06 8.55
CA VAL A 78 -17.96 1.82 7.36
C VAL A 78 -18.83 1.43 6.17
N SER A 79 -20.15 1.37 6.39
CA SER A 79 -21.16 1.14 5.34
C SER A 79 -21.42 2.38 4.46
N PHE A 80 -20.68 3.47 4.68
CA PHE A 80 -20.76 4.71 3.91
C PHE A 80 -20.09 4.60 2.53
N VAL A 81 -20.87 4.27 1.51
CA VAL A 81 -20.44 4.26 0.09
C VAL A 81 -20.09 5.67 -0.43
N LYS A 82 -20.58 6.73 0.25
CA LYS A 82 -20.49 8.12 -0.23
C LYS A 82 -20.17 9.11 0.89
N ALA A 83 -19.33 10.09 0.58
CA ALA A 83 -19.08 11.27 1.39
C ALA A 83 -19.94 12.46 0.90
N LYS A 84 -20.14 13.46 1.77
CA LYS A 84 -20.87 14.70 1.46
C LYS A 84 -19.95 15.90 1.67
N VAL A 85 -20.03 16.87 0.76
CA VAL A 85 -19.30 18.14 0.81
C VAL A 85 -20.31 19.28 0.63
N ILE A 86 -20.22 20.31 1.46
CA ILE A 86 -21.04 21.52 1.35
C ILE A 86 -20.21 22.60 0.65
N ALA A 87 -20.74 23.26 -0.37
CA ALA A 87 -20.13 24.40 -1.01
C ALA A 87 -20.95 25.68 -0.77
N LEU A 88 -20.29 26.73 -0.31
CA LEU A 88 -20.85 28.06 -0.08
C LEU A 88 -20.24 29.04 -1.09
N ARG A 89 -21.08 29.75 -1.85
CA ARG A 89 -20.63 30.83 -2.73
C ARG A 89 -20.82 32.17 -2.03
N SER A 90 -19.75 32.97 -1.92
CA SER A 90 -19.71 34.28 -1.23
C SER A 90 -19.95 34.22 0.30
N PRO A 91 -18.90 34.08 1.14
CA PRO A 91 -19.04 34.00 2.60
C PRO A 91 -19.56 35.28 3.26
N GLU A 92 -19.43 36.46 2.63
CA GLU A 92 -19.80 37.76 3.23
C GLU A 92 -21.25 37.90 3.69
N LYS A 93 -22.16 37.01 3.25
CA LYS A 93 -23.60 37.08 3.52
C LYS A 93 -24.16 35.92 4.34
N ASP A 94 -23.37 34.90 4.67
CA ASP A 94 -23.84 33.76 5.48
C ASP A 94 -23.39 33.90 6.93
N ARG A 95 -24.04 34.81 7.67
CA ARG A 95 -23.82 35.04 9.11
C ARG A 95 -24.38 33.90 10.00
N ARG A 96 -24.23 32.64 9.59
CA ARG A 96 -24.38 31.52 10.52
C ARG A 96 -23.18 31.56 11.49
N PRO A 97 -23.40 31.50 12.81
CA PRO A 97 -22.28 31.49 13.76
C PRO A 97 -21.35 30.32 13.46
N ILE A 98 -20.06 30.61 13.30
CA ILE A 98 -18.99 29.60 13.09
C ILE A 98 -19.05 28.54 14.21
N GLU A 99 -19.43 28.94 15.42
CA GLU A 99 -19.70 28.11 16.59
C GLU A 99 -20.72 26.97 16.34
N LYS A 100 -21.68 27.14 15.43
CA LYS A 100 -22.67 26.10 15.13
C LYS A 100 -22.06 24.99 14.24
N PHE A 101 -21.33 25.37 13.20
CA PHE A 101 -20.50 24.44 12.42
C PHE A 101 -19.39 23.78 13.27
N MET A 102 -18.84 24.50 14.26
CA MET A 102 -17.83 23.95 15.16
C MET A 102 -18.36 22.98 16.23
N ASN A 103 -19.69 22.87 16.42
CA ASN A 103 -20.25 21.76 17.19
C ASN A 103 -20.45 20.50 16.35
N ASP A 104 -20.68 20.62 15.03
CA ASP A 104 -20.72 19.49 14.10
C ASP A 104 -19.31 18.87 13.85
N LEU A 105 -18.23 19.55 14.26
CA LEU A 105 -16.86 19.01 14.32
C LEU A 105 -16.63 17.91 15.39
N LYS A 106 -17.68 17.56 16.17
CA LYS A 106 -17.62 16.57 17.26
C LYS A 106 -18.20 15.21 16.89
N THR A 107 -18.98 15.10 15.81
CA THR A 107 -19.67 13.85 15.44
C THR A 107 -19.12 13.28 14.13
N TRP A 108 -18.94 11.95 14.10
CA TRP A 108 -18.69 11.21 12.87
C TRP A 108 -20.03 10.76 12.26
N PRO A 109 -20.25 10.84 10.93
CA PRO A 109 -19.36 11.35 9.89
C PRO A 109 -19.30 12.87 9.78
N PHE A 110 -18.08 13.42 9.72
CA PHE A 110 -17.87 14.85 9.49
C PHE A 110 -18.15 15.25 8.03
N ILE A 111 -18.82 16.39 7.84
CA ILE A 111 -19.18 16.93 6.53
C ILE A 111 -18.30 18.17 6.23
N PRO A 112 -17.23 18.05 5.42
CA PRO A 112 -16.38 19.18 5.08
C PRO A 112 -17.13 20.26 4.30
N THR A 113 -16.76 21.52 4.55
CA THR A 113 -17.35 22.70 3.88
C THR A 113 -16.29 23.45 3.07
N ILE A 114 -16.61 23.73 1.81
CA ILE A 114 -15.85 24.56 0.86
C ILE A 114 -16.49 25.96 0.82
N SER A 115 -15.67 27.00 0.92
CA SER A 115 -16.04 28.40 0.65
C SER A 115 -15.40 28.85 -0.66
N VAL A 116 -16.22 29.32 -1.60
CA VAL A 116 -15.79 29.81 -2.91
C VAL A 116 -15.73 31.34 -2.88
N CYS A 117 -14.52 31.87 -3.05
CA CYS A 117 -14.19 33.31 -2.97
C CYS A 117 -13.41 33.74 -4.21
N GLU A 118 -13.94 34.68 -5.00
CA GLU A 118 -13.28 35.14 -6.24
C GLU A 118 -11.90 35.81 -6.02
N GLU A 119 -11.63 36.29 -4.80
CA GLU A 119 -10.37 36.95 -4.44
C GLU A 119 -9.27 35.97 -3.96
N GLU A 120 -9.61 34.72 -3.62
CA GLU A 120 -8.65 33.76 -3.06
C GLU A 120 -7.70 33.20 -4.12
N LYS A 121 -6.39 33.40 -3.92
CA LYS A 121 -5.35 33.02 -4.90
C LYS A 121 -4.79 31.61 -4.71
N GLN A 122 -5.01 31.01 -3.54
CA GLN A 122 -4.47 29.70 -3.15
C GLN A 122 -5.54 28.88 -2.43
N VAL A 123 -5.26 27.59 -2.24
CA VAL A 123 -6.13 26.67 -1.50
C VAL A 123 -5.71 26.68 -0.03
N GLU A 124 -6.62 27.04 0.88
CA GLU A 124 -6.27 27.18 2.30
C GLU A 124 -7.37 26.64 3.23
N ILE A 125 -6.97 26.03 4.36
CA ILE A 125 -7.91 25.61 5.41
C ILE A 125 -7.92 26.67 6.51
N LYS A 126 -9.07 27.33 6.72
CA LYS A 126 -9.29 28.27 7.84
C LYS A 126 -10.52 27.81 8.64
N ASN A 127 -10.41 27.70 9.96
CA ASN A 127 -11.51 27.33 10.88
C ASN A 127 -12.28 26.04 10.49
N GLY A 128 -11.60 25.03 9.93
CA GLY A 128 -12.23 23.78 9.49
C GLY A 128 -12.99 23.86 8.15
N MET A 129 -12.90 24.99 7.45
CA MET A 129 -13.45 25.20 6.10
C MET A 129 -12.33 25.33 5.06
N LEU A 130 -12.58 24.89 3.84
CA LEU A 130 -11.64 24.95 2.72
C LEU A 130 -11.95 26.13 1.80
N PHE A 131 -10.99 27.02 1.59
CA PHE A 131 -11.13 28.23 0.76
C PHE A 131 -10.45 28.03 -0.60
N MET A 132 -11.11 28.46 -1.67
CA MET A 132 -10.60 28.44 -3.05
C MET A 132 -11.37 29.42 -3.96
N ASN A 133 -10.84 29.72 -5.15
CA ASN A 133 -11.55 30.51 -6.17
C ASN A 133 -12.51 29.68 -7.04
N GLY A 134 -13.35 30.38 -7.81
CA GLY A 134 -14.37 29.80 -8.68
C GLY A 134 -13.83 28.85 -9.76
N GLN A 135 -12.64 29.11 -10.31
CA GLN A 135 -12.01 28.24 -11.31
C GLN A 135 -11.57 26.91 -10.69
N LYS A 136 -10.80 26.97 -9.61
CA LYS A 136 -10.35 25.79 -8.84
C LYS A 136 -11.53 24.98 -8.30
N TYR A 137 -12.61 25.66 -7.89
CA TYR A 137 -13.86 25.03 -7.48
C TYR A 137 -14.56 24.28 -8.61
N LYS A 138 -14.54 24.81 -9.85
CA LYS A 138 -15.14 24.14 -11.02
C LYS A 138 -14.44 22.81 -11.34
N GLU A 139 -13.10 22.80 -11.30
CA GLU A 139 -12.27 21.59 -11.48
C GLU A 139 -12.51 20.59 -10.32
N THR A 140 -12.52 21.08 -9.08
CA THR A 140 -12.83 20.29 -7.88
C THR A 140 -14.22 19.65 -7.96
N LYS A 141 -15.23 20.41 -8.41
CA LYS A 141 -16.59 19.91 -8.55
C LYS A 141 -16.65 18.78 -9.58
N GLN A 142 -15.97 18.91 -10.72
CA GLN A 142 -15.87 17.83 -11.72
C GLN A 142 -15.22 16.56 -11.14
N MET A 143 -14.17 16.70 -10.34
CA MET A 143 -13.55 15.56 -9.62
C MET A 143 -14.52 14.91 -8.63
N LEU A 144 -15.23 15.70 -7.82
CA LEU A 144 -16.16 15.18 -6.80
C LEU A 144 -17.42 14.53 -7.41
N GLU A 145 -17.93 15.08 -8.52
CA GLU A 145 -19.09 14.55 -9.24
C GLU A 145 -18.77 13.38 -10.17
N ALA A 146 -17.51 12.96 -10.27
CA ALA A 146 -17.10 11.86 -11.13
C ALA A 146 -17.72 10.52 -10.68
N LYS A 147 -18.67 10.00 -11.47
CA LYS A 147 -19.33 8.72 -11.25
C LYS A 147 -18.71 7.63 -12.12
N TYR A 148 -18.66 6.40 -11.61
CA TYR A 148 -18.21 5.20 -12.33
C TYR A 148 -16.74 5.25 -12.81
N LEU A 149 -15.83 5.54 -11.88
CA LEU A 149 -14.39 5.40 -12.09
C LEU A 149 -13.88 4.12 -11.42
N ASP A 150 -13.07 3.34 -12.12
CA ASP A 150 -12.25 2.29 -11.48
C ASP A 150 -11.11 2.92 -10.65
N ASN A 151 -10.42 2.13 -9.84
CA ASN A 151 -9.35 2.63 -8.96
C ASN A 151 -8.23 3.37 -9.72
N LYS A 152 -7.99 3.03 -10.99
CA LYS A 152 -6.97 3.68 -11.84
C LYS A 152 -7.45 5.04 -12.34
N ALA A 153 -8.71 5.13 -12.78
CA ALA A 153 -9.32 6.38 -13.22
C ALA A 153 -9.55 7.34 -12.04
N ILE A 154 -9.89 6.83 -10.84
CA ILE A 154 -9.90 7.61 -9.60
C ILE A 154 -8.51 8.18 -9.32
N ARG A 155 -7.47 7.32 -9.25
CA ARG A 155 -6.08 7.78 -9.03
C ARG A 155 -5.66 8.83 -10.07
N SER A 156 -6.02 8.65 -11.35
CA SER A 156 -5.72 9.63 -12.41
C SER A 156 -6.42 10.98 -12.22
N ALA A 157 -7.63 11.01 -11.65
CA ALA A 157 -8.35 12.25 -11.37
C ALA A 157 -7.74 13.00 -10.18
N ILE A 158 -7.54 12.31 -9.04
CA ILE A 158 -7.07 12.94 -7.79
C ILE A 158 -5.58 13.30 -7.80
N THR A 159 -4.78 12.74 -8.72
CA THR A 159 -3.37 13.11 -8.92
C THR A 159 -3.17 14.26 -9.91
N HIS A 160 -4.22 14.69 -10.62
CA HIS A 160 -4.13 15.78 -11.60
C HIS A 160 -3.69 17.09 -10.91
N PRO A 161 -2.71 17.85 -11.46
CA PRO A 161 -2.14 19.02 -10.80
C PRO A 161 -3.18 20.04 -10.32
N ASP A 162 -4.23 20.25 -11.11
CA ASP A 162 -5.28 21.23 -10.83
C ASP A 162 -6.06 20.92 -9.54
N VAL A 163 -6.32 19.63 -9.23
CA VAL A 163 -7.13 19.22 -8.08
C VAL A 163 -6.36 18.54 -6.95
N ARG A 164 -5.12 18.08 -7.17
CA ARG A 164 -4.31 17.33 -6.19
C ARG A 164 -4.17 18.06 -4.85
N GLU A 165 -3.95 19.37 -4.88
CA GLU A 165 -3.86 20.25 -3.71
C GLU A 165 -5.19 20.35 -2.94
N VAL A 166 -6.31 20.44 -3.67
CA VAL A 166 -7.66 20.49 -3.07
C VAL A 166 -8.04 19.14 -2.47
N HIS A 167 -7.71 18.05 -3.18
CA HIS A 167 -7.94 16.70 -2.71
C HIS A 167 -7.17 16.41 -1.41
N GLU A 168 -5.92 16.87 -1.34
CA GLU A 168 -5.08 16.81 -0.13
C GLU A 168 -5.70 17.58 1.04
N ALA A 169 -6.23 18.78 0.79
CA ALA A 169 -6.87 19.61 1.80
C ALA A 169 -8.24 19.05 2.27
N LEU A 170 -9.05 18.51 1.36
CA LEU A 170 -10.29 17.81 1.72
C LEU A 170 -10.00 16.55 2.55
N THR A 171 -8.93 15.83 2.23
CA THR A 171 -8.47 14.67 3.01
C THR A 171 -8.07 15.09 4.43
N LYS A 172 -7.28 16.16 4.60
CA LYS A 172 -6.95 16.76 5.91
C LYS A 172 -8.20 17.08 6.75
N LEU A 173 -9.25 17.61 6.11
CA LEU A 173 -10.51 17.94 6.79
C LEU A 173 -11.30 16.68 7.20
N LEU A 174 -11.41 15.69 6.32
CA LEU A 174 -12.13 14.43 6.60
C LEU A 174 -11.45 13.59 7.69
N GLU A 175 -10.12 13.66 7.81
CA GLU A 175 -9.33 12.91 8.79
C GLU A 175 -9.23 13.56 10.17
N THR A 176 -9.58 14.86 10.27
CA THR A 176 -9.51 15.63 11.52
C THR A 176 -10.23 14.98 12.72
N PRO A 177 -11.44 14.38 12.58
CA PRO A 177 -12.10 13.68 13.69
C PRO A 177 -11.31 12.46 14.19
N ILE A 178 -10.71 11.69 13.28
CA ILE A 178 -9.92 10.50 13.60
C ILE A 178 -8.64 10.92 14.35
N TRP A 179 -8.01 12.01 13.93
CA TRP A 179 -6.84 12.56 14.63
C TRP A 179 -7.17 12.92 16.09
N LYS A 180 -8.31 13.58 16.34
CA LYS A 180 -8.76 13.91 17.70
C LYS A 180 -8.96 12.67 18.57
N LEU A 181 -9.62 11.63 18.04
CA LEU A 181 -9.80 10.34 18.73
C LEU A 181 -8.45 9.73 19.13
N LEU A 182 -7.49 9.65 18.19
CA LEU A 182 -6.19 9.05 18.46
C LEU A 182 -5.39 9.85 19.51
N ILE A 183 -5.55 11.17 19.56
CA ILE A 183 -4.96 12.03 20.62
C ILE A 183 -5.60 11.74 21.99
N GLU A 184 -6.92 11.60 22.06
CA GLU A 184 -7.64 11.26 23.29
C GLU A 184 -7.20 9.87 23.82
N ILE A 185 -7.15 8.87 22.95
CA ILE A 185 -6.61 7.54 23.27
C ILE A 185 -5.16 7.65 23.78
N LYS A 186 -4.31 8.45 23.14
CA LYS A 186 -2.90 8.63 23.55
C LYS A 186 -2.77 9.24 24.95
N GLN A 187 -3.68 10.15 25.32
CA GLN A 187 -3.72 10.73 26.67
C GLN A 187 -4.15 9.71 27.73
N ASN A 188 -4.98 8.72 27.38
CA ASN A 188 -5.43 7.67 28.28
C ASN A 188 -4.35 6.60 28.57
N ILE A 189 -3.44 6.33 27.61
CA ILE A 189 -2.39 5.29 27.74
C ILE A 189 -1.31 5.63 28.79
N GLN A 190 -1.07 6.91 29.10
CA GLN A 190 0.09 7.37 29.89
C GLN A 190 0.02 7.11 31.43
N LYS A 191 -0.72 6.10 31.89
CA LYS A 191 -1.12 5.97 33.32
C LYS A 191 -0.80 4.63 34.02
N SER A 192 -0.01 3.72 33.44
CA SER A 192 0.33 2.43 34.10
C SER A 192 1.72 1.88 33.74
N ASP A 193 2.22 0.96 34.57
CA ASP A 193 3.54 0.33 34.43
C ASP A 193 3.71 -0.40 33.09
N VAL A 194 4.85 -0.14 32.44
CA VAL A 194 5.02 -0.35 31.00
C VAL A 194 5.40 -1.79 30.66
N SER A 195 4.44 -2.55 30.14
CA SER A 195 4.67 -3.84 29.49
C SER A 195 5.12 -3.70 28.03
N ASP A 196 5.86 -4.68 27.49
CA ASP A 196 6.25 -4.72 26.07
C ASP A 196 5.05 -4.54 25.11
N LYS A 197 3.89 -5.08 25.48
CA LYS A 197 2.63 -4.93 24.73
C LYS A 197 2.18 -3.47 24.67
N GLN A 198 2.29 -2.72 25.75
CA GLN A 198 2.01 -1.28 25.77
C GLN A 198 3.06 -0.47 24.99
N VAL A 199 4.33 -0.87 25.01
CA VAL A 199 5.37 -0.24 24.15
C VAL A 199 5.00 -0.38 22.68
N LYS A 200 4.62 -1.59 22.25
CA LYS A 200 4.22 -1.87 20.86
C LYS A 200 2.94 -1.10 20.47
N LEU A 201 1.92 -1.08 21.33
CA LEU A 201 0.70 -0.29 21.11
C LEU A 201 0.99 1.23 21.05
N SER A 202 1.88 1.73 21.90
CA SER A 202 2.28 3.15 21.91
C SER A 202 3.04 3.54 20.63
N MET A 203 3.97 2.69 20.18
CA MET A 203 4.66 2.87 18.89
C MET A 203 3.70 2.79 17.70
N GLU A 204 2.72 1.87 17.73
CA GLU A 204 1.68 1.78 16.71
C GLU A 204 0.85 3.07 16.68
N LEU A 205 0.41 3.58 17.83
CA LEU A 205 -0.37 4.81 17.95
C LEU A 205 0.41 6.07 17.52
N ASP A 206 1.71 6.15 17.83
CA ASP A 206 2.58 7.20 17.32
C ASP A 206 2.63 7.19 15.79
N ILE A 207 2.77 6.00 15.17
CA ILE A 207 2.77 5.86 13.71
C ILE A 207 1.38 6.22 13.13
N LEU A 208 0.28 5.82 13.77
CA LEU A 208 -1.07 6.20 13.34
C LEU A 208 -1.24 7.71 13.35
N LEU A 209 -0.90 8.39 14.45
CA LEU A 209 -0.96 9.85 14.58
C LEU A 209 -0.09 10.58 13.54
N ASN A 210 1.06 10.00 13.16
CA ASN A 210 1.92 10.51 12.09
C ASN A 210 1.40 10.17 10.66
N THR A 211 0.48 9.21 10.54
CA THR A 211 -0.16 8.85 9.27
C THR A 211 -1.40 9.73 9.00
N VAL A 212 -2.23 10.00 10.02
CA VAL A 212 -3.45 10.82 9.89
C VAL A 212 -3.12 12.28 9.55
N LYS A 213 -3.80 12.84 8.55
CA LYS A 213 -3.60 14.23 8.10
C LYS A 213 -4.43 15.21 8.92
N HIS A 214 -3.79 16.27 9.43
CA HIS A 214 -4.45 17.29 10.23
C HIS A 214 -3.73 18.66 10.09
N PRO A 215 -4.43 19.82 10.12
CA PRO A 215 -3.81 21.13 9.88
C PRO A 215 -2.73 21.56 10.89
N VAL A 216 -2.75 21.04 12.13
CA VAL A 216 -1.72 21.33 13.15
C VAL A 216 -0.49 20.42 12.98
N SER A 217 -0.54 19.43 12.08
CA SER A 217 0.48 18.39 11.91
C SER A 217 1.44 18.64 10.74
N ASP A 218 1.48 19.85 10.15
CA ASP A 218 2.44 20.21 9.10
C ASP A 218 3.85 20.42 9.70
N GLY A 219 4.44 19.30 10.13
CA GLY A 219 5.66 19.27 10.92
C GLY A 219 6.07 17.87 11.40
N ILE A 220 5.84 16.81 10.60
CA ILE A 220 6.55 15.51 10.58
C ILE A 220 5.90 14.62 9.48
N ILE A 221 6.69 13.74 8.85
CA ILE A 221 6.46 13.29 7.47
C ILE A 221 6.05 11.80 7.39
N ARG A 222 4.79 11.58 6.98
CA ARG A 222 4.31 10.59 6.00
C ARG A 222 4.46 9.04 6.24
N SER A 223 3.31 8.35 6.36
CA SER A 223 2.86 7.06 5.72
C SER A 223 3.17 5.64 6.25
N ILE A 224 2.38 4.56 6.02
CA ILE A 224 0.91 4.29 5.84
C ILE A 224 0.65 2.78 5.57
N SER A 225 -0.43 2.14 6.08
CA SER A 225 -1.40 1.21 5.37
C SER A 225 -2.00 -0.11 5.99
N SER A 226 -3.27 -0.48 5.66
CA SER A 226 -3.80 -1.89 5.57
C SER A 226 -5.22 -2.08 4.96
N THR A 227 -5.58 -3.33 4.65
CA THR A 227 -6.51 -3.90 3.63
C THR A 227 -7.99 -4.15 4.04
N SER A 228 -8.86 -4.43 3.05
CA SER A 228 -10.19 -5.09 3.24
C SER A 228 -10.58 -6.00 2.06
N HIS A 229 -11.70 -6.76 2.17
CA HIS A 229 -12.07 -7.90 1.30
C HIS A 229 -13.38 -7.69 0.51
N THR A 230 -13.56 -8.44 -0.59
CA THR A 230 -14.74 -8.35 -1.49
C THR A 230 -15.75 -9.50 -1.35
N ILE A 231 -17.03 -9.16 -1.52
CA ILE A 231 -18.18 -10.10 -1.56
C ILE A 231 -18.47 -10.52 -3.02
N SER A 232 -19.10 -11.68 -3.23
CA SER A 232 -19.28 -12.29 -4.56
C SER A 232 -20.75 -12.32 -5.02
N GLU A 233 -21.02 -11.89 -6.25
CA GLU A 233 -22.38 -11.64 -6.79
C GLU A 233 -23.10 -12.87 -7.37
N ILE A 234 -22.44 -14.03 -7.51
CA ILE A 234 -23.06 -15.25 -8.10
C ILE A 234 -23.78 -16.06 -7.01
N PRO A 235 -25.09 -16.37 -7.15
CA PRO A 235 -25.81 -17.20 -6.19
C PRO A 235 -25.17 -18.58 -5.97
N ASP A 236 -25.11 -19.02 -4.72
CA ASP A 236 -24.37 -20.24 -4.38
C ASP A 236 -24.98 -21.53 -4.97
N GLU A 237 -26.29 -21.59 -5.21
CA GLU A 237 -26.88 -22.75 -5.90
C GLU A 237 -26.36 -22.88 -7.34
N LEU A 238 -26.32 -21.77 -8.08
CA LEU A 238 -25.81 -21.71 -9.46
C LEU A 238 -24.29 -22.00 -9.49
N ARG A 239 -23.54 -21.41 -8.56
CA ARG A 239 -22.10 -21.66 -8.35
C ARG A 239 -21.84 -23.15 -8.12
N ASN A 240 -22.56 -23.76 -7.17
CA ASN A 240 -22.42 -25.18 -6.82
C ASN A 240 -22.91 -26.12 -7.93
N TYR A 241 -23.93 -25.73 -8.70
CA TYR A 241 -24.37 -26.50 -9.87
C TYR A 241 -23.27 -26.56 -10.94
N LEU A 242 -22.68 -25.41 -11.28
CA LEU A 242 -21.62 -25.32 -12.29
C LEU A 242 -20.34 -26.03 -11.85
N LEU A 243 -19.92 -25.88 -10.59
CA LEU A 243 -18.75 -26.58 -10.03
C LEU A 243 -18.89 -28.11 -10.01
N ARG A 244 -20.12 -28.65 -10.06
CA ARG A 244 -20.38 -30.11 -10.13
C ARG A 244 -20.36 -30.67 -11.56
N LYS A 245 -20.29 -29.83 -12.60
CA LYS A 245 -20.26 -30.26 -14.01
C LYS A 245 -18.83 -30.51 -14.48
N ARG A 246 -18.47 -31.77 -14.73
CA ARG A 246 -17.13 -32.17 -15.23
C ARG A 246 -16.70 -31.48 -16.52
N ASP A 247 -17.67 -31.10 -17.36
CA ASP A 247 -17.40 -30.49 -18.66
C ASP A 247 -17.18 -28.97 -18.56
N VAL A 248 -17.47 -28.34 -17.42
CA VAL A 248 -17.29 -26.90 -17.18
C VAL A 248 -15.84 -26.66 -16.75
N SER A 249 -15.15 -25.79 -17.47
CA SER A 249 -13.76 -25.38 -17.20
C SER A 249 -13.64 -24.06 -16.43
N GLY A 250 -14.73 -23.28 -16.35
CA GLY A 250 -14.82 -22.07 -15.54
C GLY A 250 -16.12 -21.31 -15.80
N PHE A 251 -16.43 -20.33 -14.97
CA PHE A 251 -17.59 -19.44 -15.18
C PHE A 251 -17.42 -18.12 -14.41
N GLY A 252 -18.15 -17.08 -14.81
CA GLY A 252 -18.16 -15.79 -14.11
C GLY A 252 -19.16 -14.80 -14.71
N ILE A 253 -19.45 -13.72 -13.99
CA ILE A 253 -20.21 -12.58 -14.51
C ILE A 253 -19.23 -11.63 -15.23
N TRP A 254 -19.62 -11.18 -16.41
CA TRP A 254 -18.90 -10.27 -17.30
C TRP A 254 -19.78 -9.05 -17.55
N ASN A 255 -19.16 -7.86 -17.56
CA ASN A 255 -19.80 -6.57 -17.83
C ASN A 255 -21.05 -6.28 -16.95
N ASN A 256 -21.20 -6.96 -15.81
CA ASN A 256 -22.33 -6.87 -14.88
C ASN A 256 -23.71 -7.30 -15.45
N TYR A 257 -23.76 -7.94 -16.63
CA TYR A 257 -25.02 -8.42 -17.24
C TYR A 257 -24.90 -9.75 -18.00
N GLU A 258 -23.71 -10.35 -18.10
CA GLU A 258 -23.51 -11.61 -18.84
C GLU A 258 -22.84 -12.66 -17.98
N LEU A 259 -23.49 -13.79 -17.71
CA LEU A 259 -22.81 -14.97 -17.18
C LEU A 259 -22.18 -15.74 -18.33
N ARG A 260 -20.85 -15.84 -18.33
CA ARG A 260 -20.11 -16.74 -19.24
C ARG A 260 -19.80 -18.04 -18.54
N VAL A 261 -20.00 -19.15 -19.24
CA VAL A 261 -19.63 -20.49 -18.79
C VAL A 261 -18.75 -21.14 -19.85
N PHE A 262 -17.53 -21.49 -19.46
CA PHE A 262 -16.56 -22.15 -20.33
C PHE A 262 -16.73 -23.66 -20.23
N VAL A 263 -16.77 -24.34 -21.38
CA VAL A 263 -16.89 -25.80 -21.45
C VAL A 263 -15.81 -26.42 -22.33
N ASN A 264 -15.40 -27.63 -21.96
CA ASN A 264 -14.30 -28.36 -22.61
C ASN A 264 -14.69 -28.99 -23.96
N GLN A 265 -15.99 -29.13 -24.28
CA GLN A 265 -16.48 -29.83 -25.46
C GLN A 265 -17.74 -29.16 -26.03
N GLU A 266 -17.88 -29.12 -27.37
CA GLU A 266 -19.04 -28.52 -28.05
C GLU A 266 -20.36 -29.22 -27.72
N ASN A 267 -20.35 -30.55 -27.57
CA ASN A 267 -21.54 -31.33 -27.24
C ASN A 267 -22.17 -30.93 -25.90
N SER A 268 -21.34 -30.52 -24.93
CA SER A 268 -21.78 -30.06 -23.61
C SER A 268 -22.41 -28.67 -23.65
N ARG A 269 -22.14 -27.86 -24.69
CA ARG A 269 -22.61 -26.47 -24.82
C ARG A 269 -24.13 -26.38 -24.80
N ARG A 270 -24.80 -27.03 -25.76
CA ARG A 270 -26.27 -26.93 -25.95
C ARG A 270 -27.01 -27.46 -24.72
N HIS A 271 -26.67 -28.66 -24.28
CA HIS A 271 -27.34 -29.29 -23.15
C HIS A 271 -27.12 -28.50 -21.84
N LEU A 272 -25.94 -27.92 -21.61
CA LEU A 272 -25.74 -27.06 -20.45
C LEU A 272 -26.55 -25.75 -20.55
N GLN A 273 -26.57 -25.12 -21.73
CA GLN A 273 -27.30 -23.86 -21.97
C GLN A 273 -28.80 -24.02 -21.74
N GLU A 274 -29.42 -25.08 -22.29
CA GLU A 274 -30.84 -25.40 -22.09
C GLU A 274 -31.16 -25.64 -20.62
N ASN A 275 -30.41 -26.54 -19.95
CA ASN A 275 -30.60 -26.83 -18.53
C ASN A 275 -30.46 -25.59 -17.63
N MET A 276 -29.52 -24.71 -17.95
CA MET A 276 -29.23 -23.49 -17.18
C MET A 276 -30.37 -22.48 -17.28
N LEU A 277 -30.83 -22.19 -18.50
CA LEU A 277 -31.95 -21.28 -18.75
C LEU A 277 -33.25 -21.79 -18.11
N THR A 278 -33.49 -23.10 -18.12
CA THR A 278 -34.66 -23.69 -17.46
C THR A 278 -34.54 -23.66 -15.93
N ARG A 279 -33.42 -24.13 -15.37
CA ARG A 279 -33.28 -24.32 -13.90
C ARG A 279 -33.08 -23.00 -13.14
N PHE A 280 -32.42 -22.02 -13.75
CA PHE A 280 -32.11 -20.74 -13.10
C PHE A 280 -32.76 -19.56 -13.84
N ALA A 281 -33.96 -19.78 -14.39
CA ALA A 281 -34.70 -18.79 -15.18
C ALA A 281 -34.81 -17.42 -14.50
N GLN A 282 -34.99 -17.37 -13.17
CA GLN A 282 -35.04 -16.12 -12.42
C GLN A 282 -33.71 -15.35 -12.47
N PHE A 283 -32.56 -16.02 -12.38
CA PHE A 283 -31.25 -15.37 -12.53
C PHE A 283 -31.04 -14.90 -13.98
N PHE A 284 -31.36 -15.73 -14.96
CA PHE A 284 -31.25 -15.39 -16.38
C PHE A 284 -32.34 -14.43 -16.91
N SER A 285 -33.25 -13.97 -16.05
CA SER A 285 -34.11 -12.81 -16.36
C SER A 285 -33.34 -11.48 -16.35
N SER A 286 -32.24 -11.41 -15.59
CA SER A 286 -31.40 -10.22 -15.44
C SER A 286 -30.00 -10.37 -16.06
N TYR A 287 -29.60 -11.60 -16.40
CA TYR A 287 -28.29 -11.91 -16.97
C TYR A 287 -28.41 -12.69 -18.28
N ARG A 288 -27.63 -12.29 -19.30
CA ARG A 288 -27.44 -13.09 -20.53
C ARG A 288 -26.57 -14.30 -20.21
N LEU A 289 -26.92 -15.48 -20.71
CA LEU A 289 -26.06 -16.66 -20.68
C LEU A 289 -25.29 -16.78 -21.99
N ASP A 290 -23.96 -16.87 -21.93
CA ASP A 290 -23.13 -17.36 -23.03
C ASP A 290 -22.32 -18.59 -22.58
N VAL A 291 -22.40 -19.66 -23.37
CA VAL A 291 -21.66 -20.91 -23.11
C VAL A 291 -20.60 -21.04 -24.19
N ILE A 292 -19.34 -20.91 -23.80
CA ILE A 292 -18.19 -20.78 -24.71
C ILE A 292 -17.38 -22.07 -24.67
N VAL A 293 -17.11 -22.63 -25.84
CA VAL A 293 -16.32 -23.86 -25.97
C VAL A 293 -14.85 -23.47 -26.07
N CYS A 294 -14.17 -23.48 -24.93
CA CYS A 294 -12.73 -23.30 -24.85
C CYS A 294 -12.17 -23.92 -23.57
N ASN A 295 -10.89 -24.26 -23.62
CA ASN A 295 -10.11 -24.56 -22.42
C ASN A 295 -9.39 -23.27 -21.99
N PRO A 296 -9.86 -22.54 -20.95
CA PRO A 296 -9.27 -21.28 -20.53
C PRO A 296 -7.85 -21.51 -19.98
N CYS A 297 -6.85 -21.25 -20.82
CA CYS A 297 -5.46 -21.26 -20.41
C CYS A 297 -5.17 -19.99 -19.59
N PHE A 298 -5.26 -20.08 -18.27
CA PHE A 298 -4.74 -19.07 -17.36
C PHE A 298 -3.21 -19.03 -17.50
N ARG A 299 -2.69 -18.11 -18.30
CA ARG A 299 -1.26 -17.78 -18.29
C ARG A 299 -0.92 -17.21 -16.92
N GLN A 300 -0.26 -18.01 -16.10
CA GLN A 300 0.30 -17.53 -14.85
C GLN A 300 1.48 -16.61 -15.15
N TYR A 301 1.30 -15.35 -14.80
CA TYR A 301 2.36 -14.36 -14.75
C TYR A 301 3.14 -14.55 -13.44
N PHE A 302 4.46 -14.54 -13.55
CA PHE A 302 5.34 -14.51 -12.38
C PHE A 302 5.36 -13.10 -11.80
N LYS A 303 5.34 -12.97 -10.47
CA LYS A 303 5.24 -11.66 -9.81
C LYS A 303 5.94 -11.59 -8.45
N GLN A 304 6.11 -10.36 -7.95
CA GLN A 304 6.56 -10.09 -6.58
C GLN A 304 5.79 -10.93 -5.54
N GLY A 305 6.52 -11.49 -4.58
CA GLY A 305 5.97 -12.28 -3.48
C GLY A 305 5.85 -13.79 -3.75
N GLU A 306 6.18 -14.27 -4.95
CA GLU A 306 6.07 -15.71 -5.27
C GLU A 306 7.23 -16.56 -4.73
N LYS A 307 6.96 -17.86 -4.52
CA LYS A 307 7.94 -18.85 -4.06
C LYS A 307 8.96 -19.15 -5.14
N ILE A 308 10.23 -18.96 -4.82
CA ILE A 308 11.36 -19.33 -5.67
C ILE A 308 12.22 -20.43 -5.05
N PHE A 309 12.73 -21.31 -5.91
CA PHE A 309 13.51 -22.49 -5.52
C PHE A 309 14.86 -22.52 -6.27
N PRO A 310 15.98 -22.79 -5.58
CA PRO A 310 17.30 -22.91 -6.21
C PRO A 310 17.52 -24.22 -6.97
N SER A 311 16.56 -25.15 -6.92
CA SER A 311 16.63 -26.50 -7.48
C SER A 311 15.24 -27.00 -7.90
N LYS A 312 15.20 -27.89 -8.89
CA LYS A 312 13.99 -28.64 -9.31
C LYS A 312 13.54 -29.69 -8.28
N SER A 313 14.40 -30.03 -7.32
CA SER A 313 14.20 -31.17 -6.39
C SER A 313 13.40 -30.84 -5.12
N ALA A 314 12.65 -29.74 -5.08
CA ALA A 314 11.68 -29.50 -4.01
C ALA A 314 10.57 -30.57 -4.10
N PRO A 315 10.38 -31.46 -3.11
CA PRO A 315 9.58 -32.65 -3.34
C PRO A 315 8.07 -32.41 -3.36
N LEU A 316 7.42 -33.19 -4.21
CA LEU A 316 6.02 -33.61 -4.09
C LEU A 316 5.84 -34.61 -2.90
N LYS A 317 6.56 -34.43 -1.78
CA LYS A 317 6.53 -35.29 -0.59
C LYS A 317 6.39 -34.45 0.69
N PRO A 318 5.52 -34.85 1.64
CA PRO A 318 5.09 -33.96 2.73
C PRO A 318 6.10 -33.69 3.85
N ASN A 319 7.25 -34.39 3.90
CA ASN A 319 8.12 -34.42 5.10
C ASN A 319 9.52 -33.81 4.91
N GLU A 320 9.88 -33.26 3.75
CA GLU A 320 11.14 -32.52 3.58
C GLU A 320 10.90 -31.01 3.74
N LYS A 321 11.62 -30.37 4.67
CA LYS A 321 11.63 -28.91 4.82
C LYS A 321 12.35 -28.28 3.63
N ASN A 322 11.60 -27.92 2.59
CA ASN A 322 12.12 -27.20 1.43
C ASN A 322 12.74 -25.86 1.84
N SER A 323 13.98 -25.60 1.41
CA SER A 323 14.50 -24.25 1.35
C SER A 323 13.94 -23.54 0.11
N TYR A 324 13.17 -22.50 0.35
CA TYR A 324 12.67 -21.58 -0.68
C TYR A 324 12.86 -20.15 -0.18
N GLY A 325 12.77 -19.20 -1.10
CA GLY A 325 12.69 -17.79 -0.77
C GLY A 325 11.58 -17.11 -1.54
N THR A 326 11.64 -15.79 -1.55
CA THR A 326 10.69 -14.91 -2.24
C THR A 326 11.31 -14.27 -3.47
N LEU A 327 10.55 -14.25 -4.57
CA LEU A 327 10.76 -13.36 -5.70
C LEU A 327 10.48 -11.92 -5.26
N GLY A 328 11.53 -11.13 -5.04
CA GLY A 328 11.39 -9.74 -4.60
C GLY A 328 10.71 -8.86 -5.65
N GLY A 329 11.03 -9.11 -6.92
CA GLY A 329 10.45 -8.42 -8.08
C GLY A 329 11.33 -8.61 -9.30
N PHE A 330 10.95 -8.00 -10.41
CA PHE A 330 11.76 -7.96 -11.62
C PHE A 330 12.35 -6.57 -11.86
N VAL A 331 13.59 -6.56 -12.33
CA VAL A 331 14.36 -5.37 -12.68
C VAL A 331 14.93 -5.53 -14.08
N THR A 332 15.14 -4.42 -14.78
CA THR A 332 15.80 -4.40 -16.11
C THR A 332 17.19 -3.82 -16.01
N ASP A 333 18.15 -4.43 -16.70
CA ASP A 333 19.47 -3.84 -16.92
C ASP A 333 19.50 -2.87 -18.12
N GLN A 334 20.65 -2.23 -18.33
CA GLN A 334 20.93 -1.32 -19.45
C GLN A 334 20.71 -1.92 -20.86
N ASN A 335 20.65 -3.24 -21.01
CA ASN A 335 20.39 -3.94 -22.27
C ASN A 335 18.90 -4.34 -22.43
N ALA A 336 18.03 -3.91 -21.51
CA ALA A 336 16.65 -4.38 -21.37
C ALA A 336 16.55 -5.91 -21.16
N ASP A 337 17.58 -6.54 -20.60
CA ASP A 337 17.45 -7.88 -20.04
C ASP A 337 16.79 -7.82 -18.66
N ILE A 338 15.86 -8.76 -18.47
CA ILE A 338 15.03 -8.84 -17.27
C ILE A 338 15.74 -9.80 -16.30
N HIS A 339 15.84 -9.37 -15.06
CA HIS A 339 16.41 -10.14 -13.95
C HIS A 339 15.39 -10.19 -12.80
N ALA A 340 15.27 -11.34 -12.16
CA ALA A 340 14.59 -11.44 -10.87
C ALA A 340 15.56 -11.08 -9.74
N LEU A 341 15.10 -10.23 -8.81
CA LEU A 341 15.84 -9.79 -7.63
C LEU A 341 15.43 -10.61 -6.40
N THR A 342 16.41 -11.09 -5.63
CA THR A 342 16.20 -11.83 -4.37
C THR A 342 17.48 -11.88 -3.52
N CYS A 343 17.44 -12.60 -2.40
CA CYS A 343 18.59 -12.82 -1.51
C CYS A 343 19.67 -13.75 -2.10
N ALA A 344 20.92 -13.47 -1.75
CA ALA A 344 22.06 -14.32 -2.12
C ALA A 344 21.97 -15.72 -1.50
N HIS A 345 21.59 -15.84 -0.23
CA HIS A 345 21.51 -17.15 0.44
C HIS A 345 20.41 -18.07 -0.12
N VAL A 346 19.37 -17.51 -0.76
CA VAL A 346 18.32 -18.26 -1.47
C VAL A 346 18.86 -18.88 -2.76
N CYS A 347 19.94 -18.33 -3.33
CA CYS A 347 20.51 -18.72 -4.62
C CYS A 347 21.75 -19.61 -4.52
N GLN A 348 22.05 -20.36 -5.57
CA GLN A 348 23.38 -20.92 -5.84
C GLN A 348 23.91 -20.30 -7.15
N GLN A 349 25.17 -19.86 -7.18
CA GLN A 349 25.72 -19.18 -8.37
C GLN A 349 25.73 -20.14 -9.57
N GLY A 350 25.22 -19.70 -10.72
CA GLY A 350 25.07 -20.54 -11.90
C GLY A 350 24.01 -21.65 -11.80
N SER A 351 23.21 -21.71 -10.73
CA SER A 351 22.09 -22.65 -10.66
C SER A 351 20.89 -22.14 -11.47
N SER A 352 20.12 -23.09 -12.02
CA SER A 352 18.80 -22.79 -12.57
C SER A 352 17.84 -22.40 -11.45
N PHE A 353 17.00 -21.40 -11.72
CA PHE A 353 16.02 -20.88 -10.78
C PHE A 353 14.60 -21.22 -11.21
N PHE A 354 13.76 -21.55 -10.24
CA PHE A 354 12.40 -22.02 -10.50
C PHE A 354 11.36 -21.26 -9.67
N VAL A 355 10.15 -21.10 -10.23
CA VAL A 355 8.97 -20.53 -9.55
C VAL A 355 7.89 -21.62 -9.42
N ALA A 356 7.05 -21.55 -8.38
CA ALA A 356 5.84 -22.35 -8.27
C ALA A 356 4.79 -21.95 -9.33
N GLY A 357 4.73 -22.70 -10.43
CA GLY A 357 3.67 -22.61 -11.44
C GLY A 357 2.40 -23.33 -10.98
N GLY A 358 1.65 -22.68 -10.09
CA GLY A 358 0.34 -23.16 -9.64
C GLY A 358 0.38 -24.40 -8.76
N VAL A 359 -0.68 -25.20 -8.82
CA VAL A 359 -1.01 -26.21 -7.78
C VAL A 359 -0.04 -27.40 -7.72
N SER A 360 0.78 -27.64 -8.75
CA SER A 360 1.68 -28.81 -8.77
C SER A 360 2.92 -28.71 -9.68
N SER A 361 3.17 -27.59 -10.37
CA SER A 361 4.32 -27.47 -11.28
C SER A 361 5.37 -26.49 -10.76
N ILE A 362 6.64 -26.82 -10.98
CA ILE A 362 7.79 -25.96 -10.68
C ILE A 362 8.50 -25.70 -12.02
N GLU A 363 8.51 -24.45 -12.45
CA GLU A 363 9.00 -24.04 -13.78
C GLU A 363 10.31 -23.28 -13.68
N LYS A 364 11.32 -23.67 -14.47
CA LYS A 364 12.57 -22.88 -14.57
C LYS A 364 12.28 -21.55 -15.24
N ILE A 365 12.59 -20.45 -14.55
CA ILE A 365 12.44 -19.09 -15.07
C ILE A 365 13.74 -18.46 -15.56
N GLY A 366 14.90 -18.99 -15.17
CA GLY A 366 16.19 -18.37 -15.47
C GLY A 366 17.37 -19.03 -14.77
N GLU A 367 18.50 -18.33 -14.73
CA GLU A 367 19.76 -18.77 -14.11
C GLU A 367 20.37 -17.64 -13.27
N CYS A 368 21.01 -18.00 -12.14
CA CYS A 368 21.68 -17.03 -11.28
C CYS A 368 22.89 -16.41 -11.98
N ALA A 369 22.74 -15.16 -12.44
CA ALA A 369 23.76 -14.38 -13.14
C ALA A 369 24.72 -13.69 -12.17
N PHE A 370 24.20 -13.23 -11.03
CA PHE A 370 24.99 -12.64 -9.95
C PHE A 370 24.50 -13.12 -8.59
N LYS A 371 25.44 -13.36 -7.67
CA LYS A 371 25.20 -13.59 -6.25
C LYS A 371 26.35 -12.96 -5.46
N ALA A 372 26.03 -12.17 -4.45
CA ALA A 372 27.03 -11.70 -3.50
C ALA A 372 27.69 -12.86 -2.75
N ASN A 373 29.03 -12.91 -2.72
CA ASN A 373 29.77 -13.99 -2.09
C ASN A 373 29.84 -13.82 -0.56
N LEU A 374 28.82 -14.32 0.13
CA LEU A 374 28.70 -14.31 1.59
C LEU A 374 29.78 -15.14 2.32
N GLN A 375 30.58 -15.95 1.61
CA GLN A 375 31.60 -16.83 2.20
C GLN A 375 33.04 -16.38 1.87
N ALA A 376 33.24 -15.20 1.29
CA ALA A 376 34.57 -14.71 0.99
C ALA A 376 35.38 -14.44 2.27
N LYS A 377 36.66 -14.85 2.29
CA LYS A 377 37.58 -14.65 3.44
C LYS A 377 37.82 -13.17 3.80
N THR A 378 37.43 -12.24 2.94
CA THR A 378 37.53 -10.80 3.18
C THR A 378 36.36 -10.12 2.47
N ILE A 379 35.29 -9.89 3.22
CA ILE A 379 34.12 -9.12 2.78
C ILE A 379 34.29 -7.71 3.34
N GLN A 380 34.38 -6.70 2.47
CA GLN A 380 34.40 -5.31 2.93
C GLN A 380 33.01 -4.81 3.33
N LYS A 381 31.97 -5.28 2.62
CA LYS A 381 30.56 -4.95 2.84
C LYS A 381 29.69 -6.19 2.64
N PHE A 382 29.00 -6.62 3.69
CA PHE A 382 28.10 -7.77 3.66
C PHE A 382 26.74 -7.31 3.14
N ILE A 383 26.32 -7.82 1.97
CA ILE A 383 25.02 -7.57 1.34
C ILE A 383 24.52 -8.89 0.76
N ASP A 384 23.30 -9.28 1.11
CA ASP A 384 22.68 -10.54 0.73
C ASP A 384 21.80 -10.37 -0.51
N VAL A 385 22.39 -10.22 -1.68
CA VAL A 385 21.66 -10.00 -2.95
C VAL A 385 22.10 -10.92 -4.09
N ALA A 386 21.14 -11.34 -4.90
CA ALA A 386 21.35 -12.07 -6.14
C ALA A 386 20.42 -11.56 -7.26
N LEU A 387 20.90 -11.73 -8.50
CA LEU A 387 20.17 -11.48 -9.73
C LEU A 387 20.06 -12.79 -10.53
N VAL A 388 18.85 -13.15 -10.92
CA VAL A 388 18.54 -14.30 -11.76
C VAL A 388 18.13 -13.79 -13.14
N LYS A 389 18.97 -14.02 -14.15
CA LYS A 389 18.69 -13.62 -15.53
C LYS A 389 17.57 -14.49 -16.09
N ILE A 390 16.53 -13.86 -16.61
CA ILE A 390 15.31 -14.54 -17.06
C ILE A 390 15.47 -15.16 -18.44
N ASP A 391 15.03 -16.41 -18.59
CA ASP A 391 14.99 -17.14 -19.84
C ASP A 391 14.08 -16.41 -20.86
N LYS A 392 14.55 -16.23 -22.10
CA LYS A 392 13.77 -15.58 -23.18
C LYS A 392 12.37 -16.17 -23.36
N ARG A 393 12.20 -17.47 -23.07
CA ARG A 393 10.94 -18.23 -23.21
C ARG A 393 9.85 -17.89 -22.18
N VAL A 394 10.18 -17.13 -21.13
CA VAL A 394 9.21 -16.69 -20.11
C VAL A 394 9.20 -15.17 -19.90
N LYS A 395 9.97 -14.39 -20.67
CA LYS A 395 10.03 -12.92 -20.55
C LYS A 395 8.64 -12.26 -20.64
N ASP A 396 7.73 -12.81 -21.45
CA ASP A 396 6.34 -12.32 -21.63
C ASP A 396 5.42 -12.63 -20.43
N ARG A 397 5.87 -13.47 -19.51
CA ARG A 397 5.15 -13.86 -18.30
C ARG A 397 5.69 -13.18 -17.04
N CYS A 398 6.76 -12.41 -17.12
CA CYS A 398 7.28 -11.66 -15.98
C CYS A 398 6.49 -10.35 -15.79
N ASP A 399 5.73 -10.25 -14.70
CA ASP A 399 5.12 -8.98 -14.33
C ASP A 399 6.15 -8.07 -13.68
N LEU A 400 6.67 -7.16 -14.50
CA LEU A 400 7.63 -6.12 -14.11
C LEU A 400 7.07 -5.10 -13.10
N SER A 401 5.78 -5.11 -12.83
CA SER A 401 5.12 -4.11 -12.00
C SER A 401 5.33 -4.40 -10.51
N MET A 402 5.68 -3.36 -9.74
CA MET A 402 5.70 -3.44 -8.28
C MET A 402 4.31 -3.19 -7.70
N TYR A 403 4.00 -3.89 -6.62
CA TYR A 403 2.68 -3.89 -6.01
C TYR A 403 2.70 -3.29 -4.61
N ASP A 404 1.71 -2.45 -4.30
CA ASP A 404 1.47 -1.97 -2.95
C ASP A 404 0.73 -3.00 -2.08
N ASP A 405 0.49 -2.66 -0.81
CA ASP A 405 -0.21 -3.51 0.16
C ASP A 405 -1.67 -3.80 -0.23
N LYS A 406 -2.24 -3.06 -1.20
CA LYS A 406 -3.59 -3.25 -1.76
C LYS A 406 -3.56 -3.97 -3.11
N SER A 407 -2.40 -4.51 -3.53
CA SER A 407 -2.18 -5.09 -4.87
C SER A 407 -2.48 -4.11 -6.02
N LEU A 408 -2.28 -2.81 -5.80
CA LEU A 408 -2.30 -1.80 -6.86
C LEU A 408 -0.87 -1.49 -7.33
N THR A 409 -0.73 -1.19 -8.61
CA THR A 409 0.53 -0.75 -9.19
C THR A 409 0.66 0.77 -9.10
N SER A 410 1.88 1.24 -8.82
CA SER A 410 2.24 2.65 -8.70
C SER A 410 3.68 2.87 -9.18
N PRO A 411 4.04 4.08 -9.65
CA PRO A 411 5.43 4.49 -9.82
C PRO A 411 6.26 4.22 -8.55
N VAL A 412 7.52 3.85 -8.74
CA VAL A 412 8.41 3.46 -7.63
C VAL A 412 9.56 4.43 -7.45
N ARG A 413 9.96 4.65 -6.21
CA ARG A 413 11.14 5.45 -5.87
C ARG A 413 12.04 4.65 -4.94
N ILE A 414 13.35 4.69 -5.13
CA ILE A 414 14.28 4.12 -4.16
C ILE A 414 14.40 5.09 -2.98
N TYR A 415 14.13 4.64 -1.76
CA TYR A 415 14.28 5.46 -0.56
C TYR A 415 15.77 5.58 -0.20
N SER A 416 16.35 6.75 -0.50
CA SER A 416 17.72 7.11 -0.10
C SER A 416 17.77 8.04 1.12
N GLY A 417 16.65 8.20 1.83
CA GLY A 417 16.53 9.08 2.99
C GLY A 417 17.16 8.51 4.27
N ASN A 418 17.04 9.26 5.35
CA ASN A 418 17.46 8.81 6.68
C ASN A 418 16.40 7.85 7.25
N LEU A 419 16.78 6.62 7.63
CA LEU A 419 15.80 5.67 8.21
C LEU A 419 15.34 6.09 9.61
N ASN A 420 16.08 6.96 10.31
CA ASN A 420 15.63 7.56 11.57
C ASN A 420 14.37 8.44 11.39
N GLU A 421 14.09 8.90 10.17
CA GLU A 421 12.85 9.63 9.85
C GLU A 421 11.64 8.70 9.70
N MET A 422 11.84 7.39 9.64
CA MET A 422 10.78 6.38 9.59
C MET A 422 10.48 5.74 10.96
N VAL A 423 11.47 5.70 11.86
CA VAL A 423 11.32 5.18 13.22
C VAL A 423 10.19 5.92 13.95
N LYS A 424 9.19 5.17 14.43
CA LYS A 424 7.94 5.68 15.07
C LYS A 424 7.08 6.62 14.21
N LYS A 425 7.36 6.73 12.91
CA LYS A 425 6.71 7.67 11.99
C LYS A 425 6.02 7.01 10.80
N ALA A 426 6.51 5.85 10.38
CA ALA A 426 6.01 5.14 9.21
C ALA A 426 5.81 3.64 9.48
N PHE A 427 4.77 3.06 8.89
CA PHE A 427 4.67 1.62 8.71
C PHE A 427 5.48 1.19 7.48
N VAL A 428 6.06 0.00 7.55
CA VAL A 428 6.78 -0.67 6.44
C VAL A 428 6.10 -1.98 6.08
N TYR A 429 6.17 -2.35 4.80
CA TYR A 429 5.44 -3.47 4.20
C TYR A 429 6.39 -4.40 3.50
N LYS A 430 6.02 -5.68 3.40
CA LYS A 430 6.64 -6.61 2.47
C LYS A 430 5.62 -7.61 1.94
N ILE A 431 5.74 -7.97 0.67
CA ILE A 431 4.99 -9.08 0.07
C ILE A 431 5.94 -10.29 0.02
N GLY A 432 5.66 -11.31 0.83
CA GLY A 432 6.53 -12.46 1.04
C GLY A 432 5.84 -13.79 0.77
N ALA A 433 6.61 -14.78 0.37
CA ALA A 433 6.08 -16.05 -0.11
C ALA A 433 5.57 -16.99 1.00
N SER A 434 5.89 -16.69 2.27
CA SER A 434 5.41 -17.45 3.44
C SER A 434 4.29 -16.72 4.18
N THR A 435 4.36 -15.39 4.30
CA THR A 435 3.40 -14.59 5.09
C THR A 435 2.56 -13.63 4.26
N SER A 436 2.66 -13.66 2.92
CA SER A 436 1.97 -12.73 2.01
C SER A 436 2.27 -11.26 2.35
N VAL A 437 1.29 -10.35 2.27
CA VAL A 437 1.43 -8.96 2.72
C VAL A 437 1.45 -8.92 4.24
N THR A 438 2.53 -8.38 4.82
CA THR A 438 2.59 -8.03 6.25
C THR A 438 3.03 -6.58 6.40
N ARG A 439 2.71 -6.00 7.57
CA ARG A 439 3.21 -4.69 7.99
C ARG A 439 4.01 -4.78 9.28
N GLY A 440 4.91 -3.82 9.45
CA GLY A 440 5.78 -3.69 10.60
C GLY A 440 6.19 -2.24 10.84
N PHE A 441 7.04 -2.02 11.83
CA PHE A 441 7.67 -0.73 12.10
C PHE A 441 9.18 -0.89 12.27
N VAL A 442 9.93 0.13 11.84
CA VAL A 442 11.38 0.16 12.00
C VAL A 442 11.73 0.28 13.48
N LYS A 443 12.25 -0.81 14.07
CA LYS A 443 12.68 -0.90 15.47
C LYS A 443 14.11 -0.39 15.64
N SER A 444 14.99 -0.69 14.67
CA SER A 444 16.28 -0.01 14.51
C SER A 444 16.46 0.42 13.07
N SER A 445 16.75 1.71 12.88
CA SER A 445 17.09 2.34 11.60
C SER A 445 18.46 1.94 11.06
N GLU A 446 19.36 1.51 11.96
CA GLU A 446 20.76 1.26 11.66
C GLU A 446 21.33 0.25 12.66
N TYR A 447 21.95 -0.82 12.14
CA TYR A 447 22.64 -1.84 12.92
C TYR A 447 23.91 -2.25 12.19
N HIS A 448 25.03 -2.14 12.90
CA HIS A 448 26.36 -2.50 12.40
C HIS A 448 26.83 -3.78 13.05
N SER A 449 26.85 -4.89 12.31
CA SER A 449 27.55 -6.09 12.77
C SER A 449 29.04 -6.01 12.41
N LYS A 450 29.90 -6.43 13.35
CA LYS A 450 31.31 -6.70 13.10
C LYS A 450 31.54 -8.20 13.26
N GLY A 451 31.34 -8.94 12.16
CA GLY A 451 31.62 -10.38 12.11
C GLY A 451 33.01 -10.68 11.58
N ARG A 452 33.36 -11.97 11.50
CA ARG A 452 34.48 -12.44 10.65
C ARG A 452 34.21 -12.22 9.16
N GLU A 453 32.95 -11.95 8.80
CA GLU A 453 32.38 -11.84 7.45
C GLU A 453 32.17 -10.37 7.02
N GLY A 454 32.92 -9.44 7.61
CA GLY A 454 32.89 -8.02 7.23
C GLY A 454 31.96 -7.13 8.07
N ARG A 455 31.62 -5.96 7.52
CA ARG A 455 30.62 -5.04 8.07
C ARG A 455 29.29 -5.26 7.36
N ALA A 456 28.23 -5.54 8.11
CA ALA A 456 26.86 -5.47 7.59
C ALA A 456 26.19 -4.18 8.05
N GLU A 457 25.60 -3.45 7.11
CA GLU A 457 24.76 -2.28 7.36
C GLU A 457 23.30 -2.74 7.23
N LEU A 458 22.68 -3.05 8.37
CA LEU A 458 21.33 -3.60 8.47
C LEU A 458 20.36 -2.58 9.08
N PHE A 459 19.07 -2.82 8.90
CA PHE A 459 18.02 -2.23 9.72
C PHE A 459 17.04 -3.31 10.17
N PHE A 460 16.36 -3.08 11.29
CA PHE A 460 15.50 -4.06 11.96
C PHE A 460 14.05 -3.62 11.98
N ILE A 461 13.16 -4.53 11.57
CA ILE A 461 11.70 -4.34 11.60
C ILE A 461 11.09 -5.28 12.65
N SER A 462 10.15 -4.75 13.43
CA SER A 462 9.24 -5.57 14.25
C SER A 462 7.87 -5.65 13.59
N GLY A 463 7.15 -6.76 13.83
CA GLY A 463 5.76 -6.92 13.40
C GLY A 463 4.78 -6.07 14.20
N VAL A 464 3.52 -5.98 13.75
CA VAL A 464 2.46 -5.23 14.44
C VAL A 464 1.61 -6.17 15.29
N GLY A 465 1.44 -5.83 16.57
CA GLY A 465 0.80 -6.70 17.55
C GLY A 465 1.57 -8.03 17.72
N ASP A 466 0.83 -9.13 17.75
CA ASP A 466 1.38 -10.48 17.91
C ASP A 466 1.72 -11.16 16.55
N ALA A 467 1.58 -10.43 15.43
CA ALA A 467 1.87 -10.94 14.09
C ALA A 467 3.32 -10.62 13.68
N PRO A 468 4.17 -11.62 13.36
CA PRO A 468 5.56 -11.37 12.96
C PRO A 468 5.64 -10.72 11.57
N PHE A 469 6.65 -9.87 11.37
CA PHE A 469 6.81 -9.17 10.08
C PHE A 469 7.21 -10.12 8.94
N ALA A 470 7.99 -11.16 9.22
CA ALA A 470 8.40 -12.16 8.24
C ALA A 470 8.65 -13.51 8.92
N LYS A 471 8.70 -14.59 8.13
CA LYS A 471 9.07 -15.95 8.56
C LYS A 471 10.02 -16.59 7.54
N ASP A 472 10.57 -17.76 7.87
CA ASP A 472 11.32 -18.60 6.94
C ASP A 472 10.61 -18.70 5.57
N GLY A 473 11.32 -18.39 4.49
CA GLY A 473 10.81 -18.33 3.12
C GLY A 473 10.41 -16.93 2.62
N ASP A 474 10.26 -15.95 3.51
CA ASP A 474 10.07 -14.53 3.12
C ASP A 474 11.39 -13.84 2.72
N SER A 475 12.55 -14.50 2.87
CA SER A 475 13.85 -13.95 2.44
C SER A 475 13.84 -13.59 0.95
N GLY A 476 14.33 -12.40 0.61
CA GLY A 476 14.23 -11.80 -0.72
C GLY A 476 13.00 -10.93 -0.95
N SER A 477 12.04 -10.88 0.00
CA SER A 477 10.90 -9.96 -0.08
C SER A 477 11.37 -8.51 -0.05
N ILE A 478 10.87 -7.70 -0.98
CA ILE A 478 11.12 -6.26 -0.98
C ILE A 478 10.34 -5.59 0.14
N VAL A 479 11.04 -4.76 0.92
CA VAL A 479 10.49 -3.89 1.96
C VAL A 479 10.21 -2.53 1.34
N PHE A 480 8.99 -2.01 1.54
CA PHE A 480 8.56 -0.73 0.98
C PHE A 480 7.64 0.04 1.92
N THR A 481 7.40 1.32 1.58
CA THR A 481 6.23 2.09 2.04
C THR A 481 5.45 2.60 0.84
N VAL A 482 4.22 3.06 1.05
CA VAL A 482 3.44 3.81 0.05
C VAL A 482 3.37 5.25 0.53
N ASP A 483 3.43 6.25 -0.33
CA ASP A 483 3.54 7.63 0.15
C ASP A 483 2.24 8.18 0.77
N ASN A 484 2.36 9.04 1.79
CA ASN A 484 1.23 9.68 2.48
C ASN A 484 0.64 10.83 1.65
N SER A 485 0.59 10.74 0.33
CA SER A 485 -0.30 11.60 -0.43
C SER A 485 -1.74 11.13 -0.22
N SER A 486 -2.71 12.02 -0.41
CA SER A 486 -4.13 11.66 -0.36
C SER A 486 -4.52 10.61 -1.41
N ALA A 487 -3.71 10.47 -2.47
CA ALA A 487 -3.87 9.51 -3.56
C ALA A 487 -3.14 8.17 -3.34
N ARG A 488 -2.12 8.15 -2.46
CA ARG A 488 -1.22 7.01 -2.21
C ARG A 488 -0.59 6.50 -3.51
N ASP A 489 0.07 7.40 -4.24
CA ASP A 489 0.43 7.24 -5.64
C ASP A 489 1.88 6.79 -5.90
N ILE A 490 2.74 6.70 -4.87
CA ILE A 490 4.15 6.31 -5.03
C ILE A 490 4.53 5.19 -4.04
N ILE A 491 5.18 4.13 -4.53
CA ILE A 491 5.81 3.11 -3.68
C ILE A 491 7.27 3.51 -3.44
N ASN A 492 7.67 3.68 -2.18
CA ASN A 492 9.06 3.92 -1.80
C ASN A 492 9.71 2.59 -1.42
N ILE A 493 10.65 2.10 -2.23
CA ILE A 493 11.39 0.86 -1.97
C ILE A 493 12.49 1.17 -0.95
N VAL A 494 12.39 0.54 0.23
CA VAL A 494 13.25 0.79 1.39
C VAL A 494 14.38 -0.22 1.47
N GLY A 495 14.09 -1.50 1.21
CA GLY A 495 15.04 -2.57 1.46
C GLY A 495 14.60 -3.95 1.01
N MET A 496 15.25 -4.98 1.55
CA MET A 496 14.97 -6.38 1.28
C MET A 496 15.16 -7.22 2.55
N VAL A 497 14.22 -8.12 2.83
CA VAL A 497 14.24 -9.05 3.99
C VAL A 497 15.33 -10.10 3.78
N SER A 498 16.22 -10.27 4.77
CA SER A 498 17.26 -11.31 4.74
C SER A 498 16.97 -12.47 5.70
N GLY A 499 16.49 -12.19 6.92
CA GLY A 499 16.15 -13.24 7.89
C GLY A 499 15.76 -12.73 9.27
N GLY A 500 15.49 -13.64 10.20
CA GLY A 500 15.22 -13.31 11.60
C GLY A 500 16.49 -12.98 12.40
N PHE A 501 16.33 -12.14 13.41
CA PHE A 501 17.33 -11.80 14.41
C PHE A 501 16.73 -12.03 15.81
N THR A 502 17.35 -12.95 16.56
CA THR A 502 17.02 -13.22 17.96
C THR A 502 18.11 -12.65 18.86
N GLN A 503 17.73 -11.75 19.77
CA GLN A 503 18.63 -11.24 20.78
C GLN A 503 18.77 -12.26 21.91
N ASN A 504 19.74 -13.18 21.79
CA ASN A 504 20.03 -14.12 22.85
C ASN A 504 20.52 -13.35 24.09
N SER A 505 19.79 -13.43 25.20
CA SER A 505 20.18 -12.87 26.48
C SER A 505 21.35 -13.67 27.06
N CYS A 506 22.57 -13.24 26.76
CA CYS A 506 23.77 -13.75 27.40
C CYS A 506 23.83 -13.29 28.86
N VAL A 507 23.11 -13.98 29.75
CA VAL A 507 23.41 -13.95 31.18
C VAL A 507 24.79 -14.59 31.33
N ALA A 508 25.81 -13.75 31.43
CA ALA A 508 27.18 -14.19 31.59
C ALA A 508 27.37 -14.66 33.04
N ASP A 509 27.16 -15.95 33.28
CA ASP A 509 27.59 -16.60 34.51
C ASP A 509 29.13 -16.49 34.61
N GLN A 510 29.60 -15.57 35.46
CA GLN A 510 31.01 -15.44 35.78
C GLN A 510 31.40 -16.56 36.75
N GLY A 511 31.70 -17.75 36.20
CA GLY A 511 31.97 -18.96 36.97
C GLY A 511 33.09 -19.83 36.38
N GLU A 512 34.33 -19.41 36.61
CA GLU A 512 35.59 -20.19 36.46
C GLU A 512 35.94 -20.84 35.11
N ALA A 513 37.06 -20.38 34.53
CA ALA A 513 37.68 -21.01 33.37
C ALA A 513 38.42 -22.31 33.71
N LYS A 514 38.07 -23.43 33.06
CA LYS A 514 38.98 -24.58 32.88
C LYS A 514 39.09 -25.05 31.42
N LYS A 515 40.36 -25.04 31.00
CA LYS A 515 41.01 -25.38 29.72
C LYS A 515 40.31 -26.34 28.75
N ALA A 516 40.54 -26.03 27.47
CA ALA A 516 40.24 -26.80 26.27
C ALA A 516 40.71 -28.28 26.27
N THR A 517 39.99 -29.11 25.51
CA THR A 517 40.59 -30.17 24.67
C THR A 517 39.65 -30.52 23.49
N ASP A 518 40.16 -31.33 22.56
CA ASP A 518 39.73 -31.42 21.16
C ASP A 518 38.55 -32.34 20.81
N CYS A 519 38.01 -32.08 19.62
CA CYS A 519 37.55 -33.05 18.61
C CYS A 519 36.27 -33.91 18.79
N LYS A 520 35.43 -33.75 17.76
CA LYS A 520 34.75 -34.80 16.95
C LYS A 520 33.52 -35.55 17.50
N SER A 521 32.56 -35.58 16.57
CA SER A 521 31.68 -36.69 16.18
C SER A 521 30.30 -36.82 16.85
N SER A 522 29.39 -37.25 15.99
CA SER A 522 28.02 -37.73 16.20
C SER A 522 27.82 -38.66 17.41
N THR A 523 26.61 -38.67 17.97
CA THR A 523 25.57 -39.71 17.71
C THR A 523 24.23 -39.30 18.35
N LYS A 524 23.10 -39.79 17.82
CA LYS A 524 21.75 -39.68 18.42
C LYS A 524 21.70 -40.37 19.80
N ARG A 525 20.82 -39.90 20.69
CA ARG A 525 19.84 -40.76 21.39
C ARG A 525 18.75 -39.96 22.12
N GLU A 526 17.54 -40.50 22.04
CA GLU A 526 16.42 -40.29 22.97
C GLU A 526 16.80 -40.90 24.35
N LYS A 527 16.17 -40.62 25.50
CA LYS A 527 14.82 -40.14 25.81
C LYS A 527 14.73 -39.71 27.30
N ASP A 528 13.61 -39.07 27.67
CA ASP A 528 13.01 -38.97 29.02
C ASP A 528 13.84 -38.36 30.18
N ASP A 529 13.40 -37.17 30.65
CA ASP A 529 13.15 -36.90 32.08
C ASP A 529 12.11 -35.75 32.16
N GLU A 530 11.04 -35.93 32.96
CA GLU A 530 9.97 -34.95 33.15
C GLU A 530 10.18 -34.08 34.41
N GLU A 531 9.41 -32.99 34.51
CA GLU A 531 9.19 -32.19 35.73
C GLU A 531 10.41 -31.61 36.48
N LEU A 532 10.79 -30.37 36.12
CA LEU A 532 10.47 -29.18 36.94
C LEU A 532 11.23 -27.95 36.44
N GLY A 533 10.49 -26.99 35.87
CA GLY A 533 11.05 -25.72 35.43
C GLY A 533 9.99 -24.93 34.69
N LYS A 534 9.36 -23.98 35.39
CA LYS A 534 8.46 -23.01 34.76
C LYS A 534 9.21 -22.35 33.61
N LYS A 535 8.76 -22.57 32.38
CA LYS A 535 9.12 -21.68 31.28
C LYS A 535 8.53 -20.32 31.64
N ASN A 536 9.38 -19.39 32.08
CA ASN A 536 9.06 -17.99 31.88
C ASN A 536 8.89 -17.83 30.36
N GLU A 537 7.72 -17.38 29.94
CA GLU A 537 7.50 -16.88 28.59
C GLU A 537 8.18 -15.51 28.50
N ASP A 538 9.52 -15.50 28.59
CA ASP A 538 10.31 -14.33 28.24
C ASP A 538 10.03 -14.06 26.76
N SER A 539 9.44 -12.88 26.50
CA SER A 539 9.02 -12.39 25.21
C SER A 539 10.22 -12.21 24.28
N ASN A 540 10.65 -13.31 23.64
CA ASN A 540 11.68 -13.29 22.61
C ASN A 540 11.24 -12.35 21.48
N ASP A 541 11.79 -11.14 21.51
CA ASP A 541 11.26 -10.01 20.76
C ASP A 541 11.77 -10.04 19.31
N GLU A 542 11.21 -10.97 18.53
CA GLU A 542 11.64 -11.36 17.18
C GLU A 542 11.71 -10.15 16.24
N CYS A 543 12.91 -9.86 15.75
CA CYS A 543 13.18 -8.76 14.84
C CYS A 543 13.59 -9.31 13.47
N ILE A 544 13.21 -8.65 12.39
CA ILE A 544 13.57 -9.05 11.03
C ILE A 544 14.69 -8.16 10.50
N ALA A 545 15.80 -8.78 10.10
CA ALA A 545 16.97 -8.13 9.53
C ALA A 545 16.77 -7.86 8.03
N CYS A 546 16.99 -6.60 7.64
CA CYS A 546 16.80 -6.11 6.29
C CYS A 546 18.03 -5.32 5.79
N PHE A 547 18.33 -5.44 4.49
CA PHE A 547 19.31 -4.60 3.81
C PHE A 547 18.62 -3.39 3.16
N ARG A 548 19.26 -2.22 3.19
CA ARG A 548 18.75 -1.04 2.46
C ARG A 548 18.86 -1.21 0.95
N MET A 549 17.86 -0.76 0.20
CA MET A 549 17.83 -0.94 -1.25
C MET A 549 18.80 0.00 -1.97
N ASP A 550 18.91 1.26 -1.55
CA ASP A 550 19.88 2.22 -2.11
C ASP A 550 21.32 1.68 -2.02
N THR A 551 21.70 1.20 -0.83
CA THR A 551 22.97 0.52 -0.56
C THR A 551 23.17 -0.73 -1.43
N THR A 552 22.10 -1.49 -1.68
CA THR A 552 22.14 -2.73 -2.47
C THR A 552 22.30 -2.45 -3.97
N LEU A 553 21.60 -1.46 -4.51
CA LEU A 553 21.69 -1.06 -5.91
C LEU A 553 23.05 -0.43 -6.23
N GLU A 554 23.60 0.40 -5.33
CA GLU A 554 24.95 0.95 -5.49
C GLU A 554 26.02 -0.16 -5.47
N PHE A 555 25.88 -1.16 -4.59
CA PHE A 555 26.76 -2.34 -4.59
C PHE A 555 26.66 -3.15 -5.89
N LEU A 556 25.44 -3.38 -6.41
CA LEU A 556 25.25 -4.07 -7.69
C LEU A 556 25.90 -3.29 -8.85
N LYS A 557 25.73 -1.97 -8.88
CA LYS A 557 26.35 -1.07 -9.87
C LYS A 557 27.88 -1.13 -9.82
N GLN A 558 28.47 -1.12 -8.63
CA GLN A 558 29.93 -1.30 -8.43
C GLN A 558 30.44 -2.66 -8.92
N ASN A 559 29.58 -3.68 -8.97
CA ASN A 559 29.86 -4.99 -9.54
C ASN A 559 29.42 -5.15 -11.01
N GLY A 560 29.14 -4.04 -11.71
CA GLY A 560 28.81 -4.02 -13.15
C GLY A 560 27.31 -4.15 -13.49
N TRP A 561 26.42 -4.09 -12.50
CA TRP A 561 24.97 -4.26 -12.67
C TRP A 561 24.21 -2.95 -12.41
N ASP A 562 24.10 -2.08 -13.42
CA ASP A 562 23.13 -0.96 -13.41
C ASP A 562 21.74 -1.54 -13.77
N ILE A 563 20.88 -1.64 -12.76
CA ILE A 563 19.54 -2.23 -12.82
C ILE A 563 18.50 -1.25 -12.27
N ARG A 564 17.28 -1.31 -12.81
CA ARG A 564 16.15 -0.46 -12.39
C ARG A 564 14.84 -1.23 -12.35
N PHE A 565 13.95 -0.80 -11.47
CA PHE A 565 12.56 -1.25 -11.49
C PHE A 565 11.80 -0.57 -12.63
N LYS A 566 10.71 -1.20 -13.09
CA LYS A 566 9.77 -0.56 -14.01
C LYS A 566 9.08 0.63 -13.31
N ASP A 567 8.80 1.68 -14.08
CA ASP A 567 8.15 2.92 -13.61
C ASP A 567 8.89 3.59 -12.43
N GLN A 568 10.23 3.43 -12.38
CA GLN A 568 11.10 4.07 -11.39
C GLN A 568 11.31 5.56 -11.71
N ILE A 569 11.04 6.42 -10.71
CA ILE A 569 11.07 7.90 -10.79
C ILE A 569 12.13 8.55 -9.90
#